data_AF-A0A9D4CWF1-F1
#
_entry.id   AF-A0A9D4CWF1-F1
#
_cell.length_a   1.000
_cell.length_b   1.000
_cell.length_c   1.000
_cell.angle_alpha   90.00
_cell.angle_beta   90.00
_cell.angle_gamma   90.00
#
_symmetry.space_group_name_H-M   'P 1'
#
loop_
_entity.id
_entity.type
_entity.pdbx_description
1 polymer ?
#
loop_
_entity_poly.entity_id
_entity_poly.type
_entity_poly.pdbx_seq_one_letter_code
_entity_poly.pdbx_strand_id
1 'polypeptide(L)' 'MGSLSFGISEIMKEPAEGWFKLLSQEEGEFYGVPVVDDVSANIQMCRSRMEVFIEET' A
#
# COMPACT_ATOMS: atom_id res chain seq x y z
N MET A 1 -5.80 -1.42 15.25
CA MET A 1 -5.92 -1.59 13.79
C MET A 1 -4.92 -0.64 13.15
N GLY A 2 -4.20 -1.05 12.11
CA GLY A 2 -3.22 -0.17 11.46
C GLY A 2 -3.90 0.91 10.60
N SER A 3 -3.22 2.03 10.39
CA SER A 3 -3.69 3.16 9.57
C SER A 3 -2.60 3.65 8.61
N LEU A 4 -3.02 4.41 7.61
CA LEU A 4 -2.17 5.21 6.74
C LEU A 4 -2.96 6.42 6.23
N SER A 5 -2.26 7.44 5.75
CA SER A 5 -2.85 8.67 5.22
C SER A 5 -2.02 9.21 4.06
N PHE A 6 -2.66 10.02 3.24
CA PHE A 6 -2.02 10.71 2.11
C PHE A 6 -2.47 12.16 2.09
N GLY A 7 -1.56 13.08 1.80
CA GLY A 7 -1.91 14.46 1.56
C GLY A 7 -2.76 14.59 0.28
N ILE A 8 -3.86 15.33 0.34
CA ILE A 8 -4.72 15.59 -0.83
C ILE A 8 -3.91 16.24 -1.97
N SER A 9 -3.00 17.15 -1.62
CA SER A 9 -2.09 17.80 -2.57
C SER A 9 -1.07 16.83 -3.18
N GLU A 10 -0.73 15.74 -2.49
CA GLU A 10 0.18 14.71 -3.00
C GLU A 10 -0.56 13.81 -3.98
N ILE A 11 -1.76 13.34 -3.61
CA ILE A 11 -2.62 12.54 -4.50
C ILE A 11 -2.95 13.30 -5.79
N MET A 12 -3.17 14.61 -5.71
CA MET A 12 -3.42 15.43 -6.90
C MET A 12 -2.22 15.54 -7.85
N LYS A 13 -1.00 15.41 -7.33
CA LYS A 13 0.22 15.42 -8.17
C LYS A 13 0.52 14.03 -8.71
N GLU A 14 0.36 13.00 -7.88
CA GLU A 14 0.65 11.62 -8.19
C GLU A 14 -0.39 10.72 -7.51
N PRO A 15 -1.12 9.89 -8.27
CA PRO A 15 -2.13 9.01 -7.69
C PRO A 15 -1.47 7.98 -6.76
N ALA A 16 -2.08 7.75 -5.60
CA ALA A 16 -1.64 6.72 -4.67
C ALA A 16 -2.08 5.33 -5.19
N GLU A 17 -1.23 4.71 -6.00
CA GLU A 17 -1.47 3.39 -6.60
C GLU A 17 -0.44 2.38 -6.10
N GLY A 18 -0.91 1.17 -5.76
CA GLY A 18 -0.06 0.05 -5.33
C GLY A 18 -0.27 -0.36 -3.87
N TRP A 19 0.71 -1.09 -3.34
CA TRP A 19 0.66 -1.65 -1.99
C TRP A 19 1.29 -0.70 -0.98
N PHE A 20 0.62 -0.51 0.16
CA PHE A 20 1.10 0.36 1.24
C PHE A 20 1.17 -0.39 2.57
N LYS A 21 2.21 -0.08 3.34
CA LYS A 21 2.41 -0.67 4.67
C LYS A 21 1.43 -0.03 5.64
N LEU A 22 0.65 -0.87 6.32
CA LEU A 22 -0.19 -0.42 7.45
C LEU A 22 0.73 -0.06 8.62
N LEU A 23 0.66 1.20 9.07
CA LEU A 23 1.46 1.73 10.15
C LEU A 23 0.68 1.71 11.47
N SER A 24 1.36 2.09 12.56
CA SER A 24 0.71 2.38 13.83
C SER A 24 -0.27 3.56 13.69
N GLN A 25 -1.20 3.71 14.63
CA GLN A 25 -2.21 4.78 14.54
C GLN A 25 -1.57 6.18 14.46
N GLU A 26 -0.56 6.44 15.30
CA GLU A 26 0.13 7.73 15.36
C GLU A 26 0.91 8.03 14.08
N GLU A 27 1.63 7.04 13.52
CA GLU A 27 2.40 7.24 12.29
C GLU A 27 1.49 7.30 11.06
N GLY A 28 0.42 6.49 11.02
CA GLY A 28 -0.50 6.41 9.90
C GLY A 28 -1.34 7.67 9.73
N GLU A 29 -1.45 8.55 10.72
CA GLU A 29 -2.11 9.86 10.57
C GLU A 29 -1.31 10.85 9.71
N PHE A 30 -0.02 10.58 9.49
CA PHE A 30 0.86 11.48 8.74
C PHE A 30 1.51 10.84 7.51
N TYR A 31 1.61 9.50 7.47
CA TYR A 31 2.38 8.81 6.44
C TYR A 31 1.62 7.65 5.78
N GLY A 32 1.89 7.47 4.49
CA GLY A 32 1.57 6.28 3.72
C GLY A 32 2.85 5.75 3.07
N VAL A 33 3.41 4.67 3.62
CA VAL A 33 4.68 4.12 3.13
C VAL A 33 4.41 3.07 2.06
N PRO A 34 4.86 3.27 0.80
CA PRO A 34 4.71 2.27 -0.24
C PRO A 34 5.55 1.02 0.08
N VAL A 35 5.00 -0.14 -0.27
CA VAL A 35 5.68 -1.43 -0.19
C VAL A 35 6.51 -1.58 -1.45
N VAL A 36 7.84 -1.55 -1.30
CA VAL A 36 8.78 -1.80 -2.40
C VAL A 36 8.92 -3.31 -2.67
N ASP A 37 9.32 -3.67 -3.88
CA ASP A 37 9.41 -5.08 -4.31
C ASP A 37 10.47 -5.92 -3.56
N ASP A 38 11.37 -5.27 -2.83
CA ASP A 38 12.36 -5.91 -1.95
C ASP A 38 11.78 -6.40 -0.62
N VAL A 39 10.47 -6.27 -0.42
CA VAL A 39 9.80 -6.75 0.79
C VAL A 39 9.63 -8.27 0.75
N SER A 40 9.64 -8.91 1.94
CA SER A 40 9.74 -10.36 2.14
C SER A 40 8.91 -11.22 1.15
N ALA A 41 9.42 -12.41 0.82
CA ALA A 41 8.77 -13.36 -0.10
C ALA A 41 7.27 -13.59 0.18
N ASN A 42 6.85 -13.53 1.45
CA ASN A 42 5.44 -13.66 1.83
C ASN A 42 4.55 -12.54 1.26
N ILE A 43 5.06 -11.31 1.16
CA ILE A 43 4.32 -10.15 0.65
C ILE A 43 4.25 -10.21 -0.88
N GLN A 44 5.31 -10.67 -1.54
CA GLN A 44 5.30 -10.96 -2.98
C GLN A 44 4.25 -12.03 -3.34
N MET A 45 4.14 -13.10 -2.55
CA MET A 45 3.10 -14.13 -2.76
C MET A 45 1.67 -13.57 -2.63
N CYS A 46 1.42 -12.70 -1.65
CA CYS A 46 0.12 -12.04 -1.50
C CYS A 46 -0.23 -11.16 -2.72
N ARG A 47 0.77 -10.43 -3.25
CA ARG A 47 0.60 -9.61 -4.45
C ARG A 47 0.21 -10.45 -5.66
N SER A 48 0.98 -11.50 -5.96
CA SER A 48 0.70 -12.38 -7.10
C SER A 48 -0.68 -13.06 -6.99
N ARG A 49 -1.09 -13.46 -5.78
CA ARG A 49 -2.42 -14.04 -5.57
C ARG A 49 -3.55 -13.05 -5.83
N MET A 50 -3.34 -11.77 -5.52
CA MET A 50 -4.37 -10.73 -5.71
C MET A 50 -4.46 -10.29 -7.17
N GLU A 51 -3.34 -10.21 -7.89
CA GLU A 51 -3.31 -9.91 -9.33
C GLU A 51 -4.08 -10.98 -10.13
N VAL A 52 -3.90 -12.27 -9.81
CA VAL A 52 -4.67 -13.37 -10.43
C VAL A 52 -6.17 -13.24 -10.13
N PHE A 53 -6.53 -12.83 -8.92
CA PHE A 53 -7.94 -12.68 -8.52
C PHE A 53 -8.66 -11.55 -9.26
N ILE A 54 -7.93 -10.50 -9.66
CA ILE A 54 -8.48 -9.38 -10.43
C ILE A 54 -8.66 -9.76 -11.91
N GLU A 55 -7.79 -10.59 -12.49
CA GLU A 55 -7.94 -11.04 -13.89
C GLU A 55 -9.12 -12.03 -14.09
N GLU A 56 -9.55 -12.73 -13.03
CA GLU A 56 -10.69 -13.67 -13.10
C GLU A 56 -12.08 -13.01 -12.94
N THR A 57 -12.18 -11.70 -12.68
CA THR A 57 -13.46 -10.97 -12.48
C THR A 57 -13.76 -9.99 -13.60
#